data_AF-A0A7J3X9A0-F1
#
_entry.id   AF-A0A7J3X9A0-F1
#
_cell.length_a   1.000
_cell.length_b   1.000
_cell.length_c   1.000
_cell.angle_alpha   90.00
_cell.angle_beta   90.00
_cell.angle_gamma   90.00
#
_symmetry.space_group_name_H-M   'P 1'
#
loop_
_entity.id
_entity.type
_entity.pdbx_description
1 polymer ?
#
loop_
_entity_poly.entity_id
_entity_poly.type
_entity_poly.pdbx_seq_one_letter_code
_entity_poly.pdbx_strand_id
1 'polypeptide(L)'
;MRKRYSKRSGYFIRRVAELIAAGGSIERAQSLALEILITEVHLNLAMREGLLGEQERDEAAELLREIEEAKLALYRACRMGLFGAEAQRVKARS
;
A
#
# COMPACT_ATOMS: atom_id res chain seq x y z
N MET A 1 18.80 -20.70 11.44
CA MET A 1 18.56 -19.29 11.83
C MET A 1 17.15 -18.89 11.40
N ARG A 2 16.24 -18.63 12.35
CA ARG A 2 14.92 -18.08 12.03
C ARG A 2 15.11 -16.59 11.72
N LYS A 3 14.87 -16.17 10.48
CA LYS A 3 14.80 -14.75 10.10
C LYS A 3 13.74 -14.10 10.99
N ARG A 4 14.16 -13.24 11.92
CA ARG A 4 13.27 -12.34 12.62
C ARG A 4 12.80 -11.32 11.57
N TYR A 5 11.63 -11.56 10.97
CA TYR A 5 10.95 -10.51 10.24
C TYR A 5 10.74 -9.35 11.22
N SER A 6 11.22 -8.17 10.86
CA SER A 6 10.98 -6.97 11.66
C SER A 6 9.46 -6.82 11.79
N LYS A 7 8.95 -6.47 12.98
CA LYS A 7 7.51 -6.25 13.23
C LYS A 7 6.89 -5.13 12.35
N ARG A 8 7.67 -4.48 11.49
CA ARG A 8 7.25 -3.42 10.55
C ARG A 8 6.94 -3.94 9.14
N SER A 9 7.29 -5.19 8.79
CA SER A 9 6.99 -5.72 7.47
C SER A 9 5.48 -5.92 7.29
N GLY A 10 4.91 -5.31 6.25
CA GLY A 10 3.53 -5.50 5.80
C GLY A 10 2.54 -4.42 6.22
N TYR A 11 2.99 -3.23 6.65
CA TYR A 11 2.11 -2.10 6.95
C TYR A 11 1.18 -1.74 5.79
N PHE A 12 1.70 -1.44 4.60
CA PHE A 12 0.91 -1.05 3.43
C PHE A 12 0.04 -2.19 2.92
N ILE A 13 0.58 -3.41 2.89
CA ILE A 13 -0.20 -4.60 2.52
C ILE A 13 -1.40 -4.79 3.45
N ARG A 14 -1.17 -4.67 4.77
CA ARG A 14 -2.23 -4.77 5.76
C ARG A 14 -3.25 -3.65 5.60
N ARG A 15 -2.82 -2.42 5.34
CA ARG A 15 -3.71 -1.26 5.10
C ARG A 15 -4.58 -1.46 3.87
N VAL A 16 -4.03 -2.02 2.79
CA VAL A 16 -4.79 -2.38 1.59
C VAL A 16 -5.82 -3.46 1.91
N ALA A 17 -5.43 -4.51 2.63
CA ALA A 17 -6.33 -5.59 3.03
C ALA A 17 -7.48 -5.10 3.93
N GLU A 18 -7.16 -4.27 4.92
CA GLU A 18 -8.15 -3.63 5.81
C GLU A 18 -9.12 -2.75 5.03
N LEU A 19 -8.62 -1.99 4.05
CA LEU A 19 -9.45 -1.15 3.19
C LEU A 19 -10.43 -1.97 2.35
N ILE A 20 -9.96 -3.07 1.76
CA ILE A 20 -10.80 -3.99 0.96
C ILE A 20 -11.84 -4.66 1.86
N ALA A 21 -11.43 -5.19 3.01
CA ALA A 21 -12.30 -5.89 3.94
C ALA A 21 -13.42 -4.99 4.50
N ALA A 22 -13.13 -3.70 4.68
CA ALA A 22 -14.10 -2.71 5.13
C ALA A 22 -15.06 -2.21 4.03
N GLY A 23 -14.94 -2.69 2.79
CA GLY A 23 -15.69 -2.15 1.65
C GLY A 23 -15.35 -0.68 1.39
N GLY A 24 -14.07 -0.32 1.53
CA GLY A 24 -13.60 1.06 1.45
C GLY A 24 -13.99 1.78 0.17
N SER A 25 -14.16 3.09 0.26
CA SER A 25 -14.50 3.92 -0.90
C SER A 25 -13.28 4.18 -1.79
N ILE A 26 -13.55 4.63 -3.02
CA ILE A 26 -12.51 5.00 -3.97
C ILE A 26 -11.62 6.15 -3.44
N GLU A 27 -12.19 7.09 -2.69
CA GLU A 27 -11.45 8.21 -2.10
C GLU A 27 -10.45 7.73 -1.04
N ARG A 28 -10.83 6.72 -0.25
CA ARG A 28 -9.92 6.10 0.73
C ARG A 28 -8.83 5.30 0.02
N ALA A 29 -9.14 4.63 -1.08
CA ALA A 29 -8.14 3.96 -1.92
C ALA A 29 -7.15 4.93 -2.53
N GLN A 30 -7.62 6.08 -3.04
CA GLN A 30 -6.77 7.15 -3.57
C GLN A 30 -5.87 7.75 -2.50
N SER A 31 -6.41 7.96 -1.29
CA SER A 31 -5.62 8.47 -0.15
C SER A 31 -4.49 7.51 0.24
N LEU A 32 -4.78 6.21 0.29
CA LEU A 32 -3.77 5.17 0.55
C LEU A 32 -2.75 5.07 -0.59
N ALA A 33 -3.18 5.20 -1.84
CA ALA A 33 -2.29 5.24 -3.00
C ALA A 33 -1.29 6.41 -2.89
N LEU A 34 -1.76 7.58 -2.49
CA LEU A 34 -0.91 8.76 -2.32
C LEU A 34 0.11 8.57 -1.18
N GLU A 35 -0.31 8.00 -0.05
CA GLU A 35 0.59 7.64 1.07
C GLU A 35 1.71 6.70 0.60
N ILE A 36 1.37 5.67 -0.17
CA ILE A 36 2.33 4.70 -0.75
C ILE A 36 3.31 5.42 -1.68
N LEU A 37 2.83 6.24 -2.62
CA LEU A 37 3.65 6.93 -3.61
C LEU A 37 4.62 7.93 -2.97
N ILE A 38 4.14 8.72 -2.00
CA ILE A 38 4.97 9.67 -1.26
C ILE A 38 6.09 8.91 -0.54
N THR A 39 5.75 7.81 0.14
CA THR A 39 6.74 6.99 0.85
C THR A 39 7.78 6.40 -0.10
N GLU A 40 7.35 5.86 -1.24
CA GLU A 40 8.23 5.32 -2.27
C GLU A 40 9.21 6.38 -2.80
N VAL A 41 8.72 7.59 -3.11
CA VAL A 41 9.55 8.69 -3.59
C VAL A 41 10.58 9.09 -2.53
N HIS A 42 10.17 9.26 -1.27
CA HIS A 42 11.09 9.62 -0.19
C HIS A 42 12.18 8.57 0.04
N LEU A 43 11.83 7.28 0.05
CA LEU A 43 12.80 6.20 0.23
C LEU A 43 13.80 6.16 -0.94
N ASN A 44 13.31 6.25 -2.18
CA ASN A 44 14.17 6.24 -3.36
C ASN A 44 15.13 7.44 -3.38
N LEU A 45 14.65 8.63 -3.00
CA LEU A 45 15.51 9.82 -2.88
C LEU A 45 16.57 9.61 -1.79
N ALA A 46 16.17 9.18 -0.59
CA ALA A 46 17.10 8.94 0.51
C ALA A 46 18.18 7.90 0.17
N MET A 47 17.81 6.84 -0.55
CA MET A 47 18.78 5.84 -1.03
C MET A 47 19.74 6.42 -2.08
N ARG A 48 19.23 7.19 -3.06
CA ARG A 48 20.04 7.78 -4.13
C ARG A 48 21.01 8.85 -3.63
N GLU A 49 20.56 9.67 -2.69
CA GLU A 49 21.36 10.75 -2.08
C GLU A 49 22.31 10.23 -1.00
N GLY A 50 22.27 8.92 -0.70
CA GLY A 50 23.15 8.30 0.28
C GLY A 50 22.87 8.75 1.72
N LEU A 51 21.66 9.22 2.00
CA LEU A 51 21.24 9.74 3.32
C LEU A 51 21.03 8.63 4.37
N LEU A 52 21.04 7.37 3.93
CA LEU A 52 20.79 6.19 4.76
C LEU A 52 22.08 5.41 5.02
N GLY A 53 22.27 4.98 6.26
CA GLY A 53 23.28 4.00 6.67
C GLY A 53 22.98 2.60 6.12
N GLU A 54 23.93 1.67 6.26
CA GLU A 54 23.82 0.31 5.69
C GLU A 54 22.56 -0.43 6.14
N GLN A 55 22.30 -0.47 7.45
CA GLN A 55 21.09 -1.08 8.00
C GLN A 55 19.80 -0.39 7.52
N GLU A 56 19.81 0.94 7.42
CA GLU A 56 18.64 1.71 6.96
C GLU A 56 18.37 1.47 5.47
N ARG A 57 19.40 1.21 4.66
CA ARG A 57 19.24 0.83 3.25
C ARG A 57 18.61 -0.54 3.10
N ASP A 58 18.98 -1.51 3.93
CA ASP A 58 18.37 -2.83 3.94
C ASP A 58 16.89 -2.74 4.33
N GLU A 59 16.56 -1.96 5.37
CA GLU A 59 15.18 -1.69 5.78
C GLU A 59 14.39 -0.96 4.69
N ALA A 60 14.99 0.03 4.02
CA ALA A 60 14.37 0.74 2.90
C ALA A 60 14.11 -0.19 1.71
N ALA A 61 15.04 -1.10 1.38
CA ALA A 61 14.88 -2.08 0.32
C ALA A 61 13.79 -3.13 0.64
N GLU A 62 13.64 -3.50 1.91
CA GLU A 62 12.50 -4.31 2.37
C GLU A 62 11.18 -3.56 2.19
N LEU A 63 11.10 -2.30 2.62
CA LEU A 63 9.89 -1.49 2.52
C LEU A 63 9.51 -1.19 1.06
N LEU A 64 10.48 -0.95 0.17
CA LEU A 64 10.22 -0.76 -1.25
C LEU A 64 9.62 -2.01 -1.91
N ARG A 65 10.07 -3.22 -1.53
CA ARG A 65 9.45 -4.47 -2.00
C ARG A 65 8.01 -4.59 -1.52
N GLU A 66 7.73 -4.24 -0.27
CA GLU A 66 6.37 -4.21 0.27
C GLU A 66 5.48 -3.20 -0.47
N ILE A 67 6.00 -2.01 -0.79
CA ILE A 67 5.28 -0.99 -1.56
C ILE A 67 4.88 -1.54 -2.93
N GLU A 68 5.76 -2.24 -3.64
CA GLU A 68 5.42 -2.88 -4.92
C GLU A 68 4.27 -3.87 -4.80
N GLU A 69 4.32 -4.74 -3.78
CA GLU A 69 3.23 -5.68 -3.51
C GLU A 69 1.92 -4.95 -3.18
N ALA A 70 1.97 -3.86 -2.40
CA ALA A 70 0.80 -3.08 -2.00
C ALA A 70 0.18 -2.34 -3.19
N LYS A 71 1.00 -1.74 -4.06
CA LYS A 71 0.55 -1.13 -5.32
C LYS A 71 -0.17 -2.15 -6.19
N LEU A 72 0.38 -3.36 -6.32
CA LEU A 72 -0.23 -4.43 -7.10
C LEU A 72 -1.58 -4.89 -6.50
N ALA A 73 -1.64 -5.04 -5.17
CA ALA A 73 -2.87 -5.41 -4.47
C ALA A 73 -3.96 -4.34 -4.64
N LEU A 74 -3.60 -3.05 -4.47
CA LEU A 74 -4.52 -1.93 -4.64
C LEU A 74 -5.02 -1.82 -6.08
N TYR A 75 -4.13 -1.97 -7.07
CA TYR A 75 -4.49 -2.00 -8.49
C TYR A 75 -5.49 -3.12 -8.81
N ARG A 76 -5.24 -4.33 -8.32
CA ARG A 76 -6.15 -5.48 -8.50
C ARG A 76 -7.52 -5.21 -7.88
N ALA A 77 -7.55 -4.66 -6.67
CA ALA A 77 -8.79 -4.32 -5.99
C ALA A 77 -9.60 -3.24 -6.74
N CYS A 78 -8.93 -2.21 -7.26
CA CYS A 78 -9.56 -1.22 -8.15
C CYS A 78 -10.13 -1.88 -9.41
N ARG A 79 -9.34 -2.72 -10.09
CA ARG A 79 -9.76 -3.41 -11.33
C ARG A 79 -10.94 -4.35 -11.10
N MET A 80 -11.01 -4.99 -9.95
CA MET A 80 -12.09 -5.89 -9.54
C MET A 80 -13.32 -5.15 -9.01
N GLY A 81 -13.30 -3.81 -8.93
CA GLY A 81 -14.42 -3.02 -8.44
C GLY A 81 -14.66 -3.19 -6.93
N LEU A 82 -13.64 -3.58 -6.15
CA LEU A 82 -13.78 -3.82 -4.71
C LEU A 82 -13.99 -2.54 -3.89
N PHE A 83 -13.80 -1.36 -4.50
CA PHE A 83 -13.94 -0.05 -3.85
C PHE A 83 -15.23 0.68 -4.21
N GLY A 84 -16.33 -0.06 -4.44
CA GLY A 84 -17.60 0.52 -4.85
C GLY A 84 -18.80 -0.35 -4.52
N ALA A 85 -19.26 -0.33 -3.27
CA ALA A 85 -20.54 -0.92 -2.86
C ALA A 85 -21.62 0.13 -2.51
N GLU A 86 -21.51 1.35 -3.04
CA GLU A 86 -22.57 2.39 -2.95
C GLU A 86 -23.09 2.90 -4.30
N ALA A 87 -22.50 2.52 -5.44
CA ALA A 87 -23.01 2.93 -6.76
C ALA A 87 -24.08 1.98 -7.37
N GLN A 88 -24.23 0.75 -6.86
CA GLN A 88 -25.18 -0.23 -7.41
C GLN A 88 -26.47 -0.42 -6.61
N ARG A 89 -26.56 0.07 -5.36
CA ARG A 89 -27.80 -0.05 -4.57
C ARG A 89 -28.87 0.98 -4.92
N VAL A 90 -28.50 2.06 -5.60
CA VAL A 90 -29.46 3.11 -6.01
C VAL A 90 -30.22 2.72 -7.29
N LYS A 91 -29.58 1.98 -8.22
CA LYS A 91 -30.25 1.51 -9.45
C LYS A 91 -31.18 0.31 -9.26
N ALA A 92 -31.14 -0.38 -8.12
CA ALA A 92 -32.05 -1.48 -7.81
C ALA A 92 -33.33 -1.02 -7.10
N ARG A 93 -33.49 0.29 -6.86
CA ARG A 93 -34.67 0.90 -6.21
C ARG A 93 -35.31 2.02 -7.05
N SER A 94 -34.89 2.17 -8.32
CA SER A 94 -35.49 3.12 -9.28
C SER A 94 -36.50 2.42 -10.16
#